data_AF-A0A1Q7HDB2-F1
#
_entry.id   AF-A0A1Q7HDB2-F1
#
_cell.length_a   1.000
_cell.length_b   1.000
_cell.length_c   1.000
_cell.angle_alpha   90.00
_cell.angle_beta   90.00
_cell.angle_gamma   90.00
#
_symmetry.space_group_name_H-M   'P 1'
#
loop_
_entity.id
_entity.type
_entity.pdbx_description
1 polymer ?
#
loop_
_entity_poly.entity_id
_entity_poly.type
_entity_poly.pdbx_seq_one_letter_code
_entity_poly.pdbx_strand_id
1 'polypeptide(L)'
;MSLIGQESPEGALPSLYAAAADVASGEFYGPAHLFHMNGPPVEVRLPRRASDIATARGLWDASERLTGVHFELEAPGKACTTSSSPALSPKPA
;
A
#
# COMPACT_ATOMS: atom_id res chain seq x y z
N MET A 1 -17.48 21.57 -0.16
CA MET A 1 -18.47 20.89 -1.04
C MET A 1 -17.81 20.47 -2.34
N SER A 2 -17.08 19.35 -2.32
CA SER A 2 -16.76 18.66 -3.57
C SER A 2 -17.94 17.77 -3.96
N LEU A 3 -18.36 17.83 -5.22
CA LEU A 3 -19.41 16.97 -5.78
C LEU A 3 -18.84 15.66 -6.35
N ILE A 4 -17.50 15.53 -6.44
CA ILE A 4 -16.78 14.35 -6.96
C ILE A 4 -15.51 14.18 -6.12
N GLY A 5 -15.34 13.04 -5.42
CA GLY A 5 -14.18 12.76 -4.56
C GLY A 5 -14.33 13.20 -3.09
N GLN A 6 -13.21 13.23 -2.34
CA GLN A 6 -13.12 13.66 -0.94
C GLN A 6 -12.42 15.02 -0.80
N GLU A 7 -12.58 15.69 0.34
CA GLU A 7 -11.77 16.87 0.67
C GLU A 7 -10.33 16.44 1.05
N SER A 8 -9.38 17.39 1.02
CA SER A 8 -7.94 17.09 1.14
C SER A 8 -7.57 16.27 2.40
N PRO A 9 -8.10 16.60 3.61
CA PRO A 9 -7.80 15.83 4.81
C PRO A 9 -8.22 14.36 4.71
N GLU A 10 -9.39 14.08 4.16
CA GLU A 10 -9.93 12.73 3.98
C GLU A 10 -9.18 11.96 2.88
N GLY A 11 -8.79 12.64 1.80
CA GLY A 11 -7.99 12.06 0.73
C GLY A 11 -6.59 11.61 1.17
N ALA A 12 -6.06 12.20 2.25
CA ALA A 12 -4.76 11.84 2.81
C ALA A 12 -4.79 10.60 3.72
N LEU A 13 -5.97 10.17 4.18
CA LEU A 13 -6.11 9.09 5.16
C LEU A 13 -5.49 7.75 4.73
N PRO A 14 -5.62 7.28 3.47
CA PRO A 14 -4.97 6.03 3.04
C PRO A 14 -3.45 6.07 3.13
N SER A 15 -2.83 7.19 2.77
CA SER A 15 -1.38 7.37 2.87
C SER A 15 -0.91 7.41 4.33
N LEU A 16 -1.65 8.13 5.19
CA LEU A 16 -1.35 8.16 6.62
C LEU A 16 -1.51 6.80 7.28
N TYR A 17 -2.55 6.05 6.90
CA TYR A 17 -2.78 4.70 7.39
C TYR A 17 -1.63 3.77 7.00
N ALA A 18 -1.25 3.72 5.72
CA ALA A 18 -0.16 2.88 5.24
C ALA A 18 1.22 3.25 5.85
N ALA A 19 1.41 4.51 6.25
CA ALA A 19 2.66 4.98 6.84
C ALA A 19 2.76 4.76 8.35
N ALA A 20 1.64 4.72 9.08
CA ALA A 20 1.63 4.79 10.54
C ALA A 20 0.95 3.60 11.24
N ALA A 21 0.08 2.85 10.56
CA ALA A 21 -0.55 1.67 11.13
C ALA A 21 0.39 0.44 11.08
N ASP A 22 0.07 -0.58 11.86
CA ASP A 22 0.72 -1.88 11.78
C ASP A 22 0.17 -2.65 10.56
N VAL A 23 0.91 -2.60 9.46
CA VAL A 23 0.52 -3.14 8.14
C VAL A 23 1.63 -4.03 7.57
N ALA A 24 1.29 -5.01 6.75
CA ALA A 24 2.28 -5.89 6.15
C ALA A 24 2.88 -5.29 4.86
N SER A 25 4.13 -5.66 4.58
CA SER A 25 4.79 -5.27 3.33
C SER A 25 4.06 -5.86 2.12
N GLY A 26 3.86 -5.03 1.09
CA GLY A 26 3.19 -5.44 -0.15
C GLY A 26 1.66 -5.29 -0.14
N GLU A 27 1.08 -4.86 0.97
CA GLU A 27 -0.35 -4.51 1.04
C GLU A 27 -0.63 -3.16 0.38
N PHE A 28 -1.88 -2.97 -0.04
CA PHE A 28 -2.34 -1.76 -0.71
C PHE A 28 -3.61 -1.24 -0.06
N TYR A 29 -3.63 0.06 0.22
CA TYR A 29 -4.67 0.70 1.01
C TYR A 29 -5.35 1.81 0.20
N GLY A 30 -6.68 1.80 0.23
CA GLY A 30 -7.51 2.73 -0.51
C GLY A 30 -8.80 3.00 0.24
N PRO A 31 -9.57 4.01 -0.18
CA PRO A 31 -10.79 4.37 0.54
C PRO A 31 -11.91 3.34 0.26
N ALA A 32 -12.73 3.07 1.28
CA ALA A 32 -13.63 1.91 1.31
C ALA A 32 -14.86 1.97 0.38
N HIS A 33 -15.30 3.16 -0.01
CA HIS A 33 -16.55 3.33 -0.76
C HIS A 33 -16.35 3.26 -2.27
N LEU A 34 -17.46 3.39 -3.01
CA LEU A 34 -17.58 3.19 -4.46
C LEU A 34 -16.32 3.55 -5.26
N PHE A 35 -15.82 2.59 -6.04
CA PHE A 35 -14.65 2.72 -6.92
C PHE A 35 -13.34 3.14 -6.22
N HIS A 36 -13.21 2.92 -4.91
CA HIS A 36 -12.11 3.47 -4.11
C HIS A 36 -11.98 4.99 -4.27
N MET A 37 -13.10 5.69 -4.34
CA MET A 37 -13.09 7.16 -4.44
C MET A 37 -13.12 7.84 -3.08
N ASN A 38 -13.85 7.29 -2.10
CA ASN A 38 -14.24 7.99 -0.87
C ASN A 38 -14.34 7.05 0.34
N GLY A 39 -14.28 7.56 1.57
CA GLY A 39 -14.41 6.78 2.80
C GLY A 39 -13.11 6.45 3.53
N PRO A 40 -13.20 5.72 4.67
CA PRO A 40 -12.04 5.39 5.49
C PRO A 40 -11.07 4.45 4.75
N PRO A 41 -9.79 4.44 5.15
CA PRO A 41 -8.79 3.56 4.54
C PRO A 41 -9.06 2.11 4.89
N VAL A 42 -9.05 1.24 3.88
CA VAL A 42 -9.15 -0.21 4.00
C VAL A 42 -8.14 -0.87 3.08
N GLU A 43 -7.76 -2.11 3.40
CA GLU A 43 -6.98 -2.92 2.47
C GLU A 43 -7.82 -3.18 1.21
N VAL A 44 -7.20 -2.94 0.06
CA VAL A 44 -7.82 -3.11 -1.25
C VAL A 44 -6.98 -4.05 -2.11
N ARG A 45 -7.65 -4.86 -2.92
CA ARG A 45 -6.95 -5.80 -3.80
C ARG A 45 -6.19 -5.05 -4.90
N LEU A 46 -4.92 -5.39 -5.07
CA LEU A 46 -4.12 -4.90 -6.19
C LEU A 46 -4.75 -5.31 -7.53
N PRO A 47 -4.83 -4.41 -8.53
CA PRO A 47 -5.25 -4.78 -9.87
C PRO A 47 -4.35 -5.89 -10.45
N ARG A 48 -4.91 -6.87 -11.17
CA ARG A 48 -4.13 -8.01 -11.71
C ARG A 48 -2.92 -7.59 -12.56
N ARG A 49 -3.01 -6.47 -13.26
CA ARG A 49 -1.89 -5.93 -14.05
C ARG A 49 -0.80 -5.33 -13.18
N ALA A 50 -1.16 -4.77 -12.02
CA ALA A 50 -0.22 -4.21 -11.07
C ALA A 50 0.51 -5.29 -10.26
N SER A 51 0.00 -6.53 -10.22
CA SER A 51 0.64 -7.67 -9.55
C SER A 51 1.46 -8.58 -10.47
N ASP A 52 1.68 -8.20 -11.74
CA ASP A 52 2.54 -8.97 -12.65
C ASP A 52 4.03 -8.72 -12.37
N ILE A 53 4.71 -9.74 -11.84
CA ILE A 53 6.12 -9.68 -11.45
C ILE A 53 7.05 -9.50 -12.66
N ALA A 54 6.71 -10.05 -13.82
CA ALA A 54 7.54 -9.89 -15.02
C ALA A 54 7.55 -8.43 -15.48
N THR A 55 6.37 -7.80 -15.55
CA THR A 55 6.24 -6.37 -15.83
C THR A 55 6.93 -5.52 -14.78
N ALA A 56 6.78 -5.84 -13.49
CA ALA A 56 7.42 -5.09 -12.40
C ALA A 56 8.96 -5.09 -12.52
N ARG A 57 9.57 -6.24 -12.83
CA ARG A 57 11.02 -6.34 -13.06
C ARG A 57 11.49 -5.51 -14.25
N GLY A 58 10.81 -5.63 -15.39
CA GLY A 58 11.14 -4.85 -16.58
C GLY A 58 11.02 -3.33 -16.35
N LEU A 59 10.00 -2.91 -15.59
CA LEU A 59 9.82 -1.51 -15.20
C LEU A 59 10.95 -1.02 -14.27
N TRP A 60 11.38 -1.85 -13.32
CA TRP A 60 12.49 -1.53 -12.43
C TRP A 60 13.79 -1.33 -13.21
N ASP A 61 14.16 -2.30 -14.06
CA ASP A 61 15.37 -2.25 -14.89
C ASP A 61 15.38 -1.01 -15.81
N ALA A 62 14.22 -0.66 -16.38
CA ALA A 62 14.08 0.55 -17.18
C ALA A 62 14.26 1.82 -16.34
N SER A 63 13.71 1.86 -15.14
CA SER A 63 13.83 3.01 -14.21
C SER A 63 15.27 3.25 -13.80
N GLU A 64 16.02 2.20 -13.43
CA GLU A 64 17.43 2.32 -13.09
C GLU A 64 18.26 2.82 -14.27
N ARG A 65 18.04 2.25 -15.46
CA ARG A 65 18.73 2.69 -16.68
C ARG A 65 18.45 4.14 -17.05
N LEU A 66 17.22 4.61 -16.87
CA LEU A 66 16.82 5.98 -17.21
C LEU A 66 17.30 7.00 -16.18
N THR A 67 17.40 6.62 -14.91
CA THR A 67 17.81 7.53 -13.83
C THR A 67 19.30 7.46 -13.51
N GLY A 68 19.99 6.39 -13.91
CA GLY A 68 21.37 6.09 -13.52
C GLY A 68 21.52 5.71 -12.05
N VAL A 69 20.41 5.52 -11.32
CA VAL A 69 20.39 5.10 -9.92
C VAL A 69 20.21 3.58 -9.88
N HIS A 70 21.12 2.88 -9.22
CA HIS A 70 21.07 1.42 -9.07
C HIS A 70 20.83 1.04 -7.61
N PHE A 71 19.96 0.06 -7.41
CA PHE A 71 19.66 -0.49 -6.09
C PHE A 71 20.20 -1.90 -5.96
N GLU A 72 21.07 -2.11 -4.97
CA GLU A 72 21.51 -3.45 -4.58
C GLU A 72 20.44 -4.07 -3.66
N LEU A 73 19.34 -4.50 -4.25
CA LEU A 73 18.27 -5.19 -3.52
C LEU A 73 18.64 -6.66 -3.35
N GLU A 74 18.75 -7.11 -2.11
CA GLU A 74 18.86 -8.53 -1.83
C GLU A 74 17.57 -9.23 -2.28
N ALA A 75 17.70 -10.38 -2.96
CA ALA A 75 16.54 -11.16 -3.36
C ALA A 75 15.68 -11.46 -2.12
N PRO A 76 14.35 -11.37 -2.19
CA PRO A 76 13.51 -11.56 -1.01
C PRO A 76 13.78 -12.95 -0.42
N GLY A 77 14.57 -12.98 0.65
CA GLY A 77 14.71 -14.13 1.53
C GLY A 77 13.33 -14.51 2.02
N LYS A 78 13.06 -15.81 2.14
CA LYS A 78 11.78 -16.39 2.60
C LYS A 78 11.10 -15.46 3.61
N ALA A 79 9.91 -15.00 3.25
CA ALA A 79 9.12 -14.05 4.03
C ALA A 79 9.22 -14.34 5.53
N CYS A 80 9.49 -13.28 6.30
CA CYS A 80 9.47 -13.31 7.75
C CYS A 80 8.11 -13.90 8.18
N THR A 81 8.11 -15.16 8.61
CA THR A 81 6.93 -15.83 9.15
C THR A 81 6.55 -15.08 10.42
N THR A 82 5.44 -14.35 10.32
CA THR A 82 4.55 -13.85 11.36
C THR A 82 5.06 -14.08 12.78
N SER A 83 5.88 -13.16 13.27
CA SER A 83 6.00 -12.92 14.71
C SER A 83 4.67 -12.33 15.15
N SER A 84 3.80 -13.16 15.72
CA SER A 84 2.56 -12.75 16.37
C SER A 84 2.82 -11.60 17.36
N SER A 85 2.41 -10.38 17.01
CA SER A 85 2.28 -9.28 17.98
C SER A 85 0.88 -9.38 18.61
N PRO A 86 0.73 -9.22 19.94
CA PRO A 86 -0.51 -9.51 20.62
C PRO A 86 -1.58 -8.48 20.25
N ALA A 87 -2.79 -8.97 19.99
CA ALA A 87 -3.97 -8.17 19.69
C ALA A 87 -4.12 -7.00 20.67
N LEU A 88 -4.20 -5.79 20.13
CA LEU A 88 -4.55 -4.59 20.89
C LEU A 88 -5.99 -4.75 21.41
N SER A 89 -6.13 -5.02 22.71
CA SER A 89 -7.42 -5.10 23.39
C SER A 89 -8.24 -3.81 23.21
N PRO A 90 -9.55 -3.87 22.95
CA PRO A 90 -10.39 -2.69 22.88
C PRO A 90 -10.55 -2.06 24.28
N LYS A 91 -10.29 -0.75 24.38
CA LYS A 91 -10.57 0.05 25.57
C LYS A 91 -12.09 0.25 25.70
N PRO A 92 -12.73 -0.06 26.84
CA PRO A 92 -14.17 0.15 27.03
C PRO A 92 -14.50 1.64 27.20
N ALA A 93 -15.73 1.97 26.81
CA ALA A 93 -16.35 3.30 26.79
C ALA A 93 -16.44 3.98 28.16
#